data_AF-A0A6A4EQ81-F1
#
_entry.id   AF-A0A6A4EQ81-F1
#
_cell.length_a   1.000
_cell.length_b   1.000
_cell.length_c   1.000
_cell.angle_alpha   90.00
_cell.angle_beta   90.00
_cell.angle_gamma   90.00
#
_symmetry.space_group_name_H-M   'P 1'
#
loop_
_entity.id
_entity.type
_entity.pdbx_description
1 polymer ?
#
loop_
_entity_poly.entity_id
_entity_poly.type
_entity_poly.pdbx_seq_one_letter_code
_entity_poly.pdbx_strand_id
1 'polypeptide(L)'
;MSGFSYPPPIFLSSTYNPAFYLSLDPSGFISYAYAQTLYVGRNDYRLSYITGITLGQGGANQALTLDGSRNVANINSLTASSITAGSMSGLTSLSVSGTLTATTVNATSDIQVNGTSYNLTQLDRVNVTTIGTAQASKALVLDVNRSASNIYNLTIEPNGTGIVCSTLKFWNAAGTASNTLAHMYYVGVQEGGATASQAVVLNSTKDYSGIRNLSCSWTLTISTSIATPSITCDTIAKAGTITLSPTTLNLNPTTLQIAGTALTATAAELNAVDSQLAPLQPRKRWCLIHQEV
;
A
#
# COMPACT_ATOMS: atom_id res chain seq x y z
N MET A 1 28.07 79.77 -59.40
CA MET A 1 28.60 78.60 -58.66
C MET A 1 29.20 79.12 -57.36
N SER A 2 28.47 79.02 -56.25
CA SER A 2 28.98 79.43 -54.93
C SER A 2 29.79 78.27 -54.34
N GLY A 3 31.11 78.28 -54.55
CA GLY A 3 32.03 77.33 -53.93
C GLY A 3 32.34 77.74 -52.49
N PHE A 4 32.47 76.77 -51.59
CA PHE A 4 32.95 77.00 -50.23
C PHE A 4 34.44 77.37 -50.26
N SER A 5 34.81 78.53 -49.72
CA SER A 5 36.21 78.93 -49.49
C SER A 5 36.65 78.45 -48.12
N TYR A 6 37.74 77.68 -48.04
CA TYR A 6 38.22 77.11 -46.78
C TYR A 6 39.26 78.02 -46.11
N PRO A 7 39.18 78.23 -44.78
CA PRO A 7 40.20 78.95 -44.04
C PRO A 7 41.54 78.18 -44.02
N PRO A 8 42.70 78.88 -44.02
CA PRO A 8 44.03 78.27 -43.97
C PRO A 8 44.18 77.35 -42.74
N PRO A 9 44.93 76.24 -42.83
CA PRO A 9 44.95 75.23 -41.79
C PRO A 9 45.76 75.72 -40.59
N ILE A 10 45.33 75.36 -39.39
CA ILE A 10 46.19 75.39 -38.19
C ILE A 10 46.65 73.96 -37.93
N PHE A 11 47.96 73.73 -37.86
CA PHE A 11 48.64 72.42 -37.82
C PHE A 11 48.43 71.60 -36.53
N LEU A 12 47.27 71.70 -35.88
CA LEU A 12 46.99 71.06 -34.59
C LEU A 12 46.15 69.78 -34.70
N SER A 13 45.65 69.43 -35.89
CA SER A 13 44.84 68.22 -36.07
C SER A 13 45.64 67.09 -36.71
N SER A 14 45.74 65.96 -35.99
CA SER A 14 46.32 64.70 -36.50
C SER A 14 45.51 64.05 -37.64
N THR A 15 44.34 64.60 -37.95
CA THR A 15 43.47 64.17 -39.06
C THR A 15 43.64 65.04 -40.31
N TYR A 16 44.43 66.11 -40.24
CA TYR A 16 44.61 67.04 -41.35
C TYR A 16 45.69 66.55 -42.33
N ASN A 17 45.31 66.32 -43.60
CA ASN A 17 46.26 65.97 -44.66
C ASN A 17 46.90 67.25 -45.22
N PRO A 18 48.20 67.50 -44.99
CA PRO A 18 48.87 68.71 -45.44
C PRO A 18 48.98 68.81 -46.97
N ALA A 19 48.78 67.73 -47.72
CA ALA A 19 48.75 67.75 -49.18
C ALA A 19 47.45 68.35 -49.78
N PHE A 20 46.45 68.69 -48.95
CA PHE A 20 45.15 69.22 -49.38
C PHE A 20 45.24 70.53 -50.19
N TYR A 21 46.19 71.41 -49.87
CA TYR A 21 46.36 72.67 -50.61
C TYR A 21 47.00 72.48 -51.99
N LEU A 22 47.68 71.36 -52.23
CA LEU A 22 48.31 71.05 -53.52
C LEU A 22 47.30 70.54 -54.57
N SER A 23 46.06 70.29 -54.17
CA SER A 23 44.99 69.77 -55.04
C SER A 23 43.85 70.77 -55.29
N LEU A 24 44.01 72.01 -54.80
CA LEU A 24 43.16 73.15 -55.14
C LEU A 24 43.51 73.66 -56.55
N ASP A 25 42.52 74.17 -57.26
CA ASP A 25 42.72 74.87 -58.52
C ASP A 25 43.37 76.25 -58.29
N PRO A 26 43.83 76.95 -59.34
CA PRO A 26 44.44 78.27 -59.22
C PRO A 26 43.55 79.35 -58.59
N SER A 27 42.24 79.09 -58.45
CA SER A 27 41.28 79.99 -57.81
C SER A 27 41.08 79.66 -56.32
N GLY A 28 41.80 78.67 -55.78
CA GLY A 28 41.73 78.23 -54.40
C GLY A 28 40.53 77.33 -54.10
N PHE A 29 39.83 76.82 -55.12
CA PHE A 29 38.72 75.89 -54.96
C PHE A 29 39.18 74.44 -55.13
N ILE A 30 38.46 73.49 -54.54
CA ILE A 30 38.77 72.06 -54.69
C ILE A 30 38.56 71.66 -56.17
N SER A 31 39.58 71.08 -56.80
CA SER A 31 39.45 70.56 -58.16
C SER A 31 38.41 69.43 -58.21
N TYR A 32 37.63 69.33 -59.29
CA TYR A 32 36.59 68.30 -59.43
C TYR A 32 37.13 66.88 -59.21
N ALA A 33 38.33 66.58 -59.73
CA ALA A 33 38.98 65.28 -59.54
C ALA A 33 39.32 64.99 -58.08
N TYR A 34 39.76 65.99 -57.31
CA TYR A 34 40.05 65.82 -55.89
C TYR A 34 38.79 65.82 -55.03
N ALA A 35 37.76 66.58 -55.42
CA ALA A 35 36.44 66.50 -54.78
C ALA A 35 35.87 65.07 -54.85
N GLN A 36 36.15 64.33 -55.92
CA GLN A 36 35.71 62.93 -56.07
C GLN A 36 36.46 61.96 -55.14
N THR A 37 37.71 62.22 -54.78
CA THR A 37 38.45 61.35 -53.83
C THR A 37 38.05 61.61 -52.36
N LEU A 38 37.47 62.78 -52.10
CA LEU A 38 36.85 63.16 -50.83
C LEU A 38 35.46 62.53 -50.65
N TYR A 39 34.83 62.06 -51.73
CA TYR A 39 33.59 61.30 -51.66
C TYR A 39 33.89 59.86 -51.22
N VAL A 40 33.72 59.62 -49.93
CA VAL A 40 33.88 58.31 -49.30
C VAL A 40 32.55 57.56 -49.48
N GLY A 41 32.53 56.52 -50.31
CA GLY A 41 31.33 55.70 -50.48
C GLY A 41 30.89 55.06 -49.15
N ARG A 42 29.60 54.73 -48.98
CA ARG A 42 29.10 54.08 -47.74
C ARG A 42 29.81 52.77 -47.37
N ASN A 43 30.58 52.18 -48.28
CA ASN A 43 31.36 50.95 -48.12
C ASN A 43 32.89 51.18 -48.23
N ASP A 44 33.35 52.42 -48.14
CA ASP A 44 34.76 52.77 -48.33
C ASP A 44 35.57 52.47 -47.06
N TYR A 45 36.68 51.75 -47.24
CA TYR A 45 37.54 51.24 -46.18
C TYR A 45 38.21 52.35 -45.31
N ARG A 46 38.20 53.61 -45.78
CA ARG A 46 38.76 54.77 -45.07
C ARG A 46 37.81 55.36 -44.03
N LEU A 47 36.57 54.87 -43.92
CA LEU A 47 35.58 55.31 -42.94
C LEU A 47 35.91 54.75 -41.54
N SER A 48 37.07 55.16 -41.02
CA SER A 48 37.69 54.67 -39.78
C SER A 48 37.07 55.26 -38.50
N TYR A 49 35.78 54.97 -38.28
CA TYR A 49 35.31 54.68 -36.91
C TYR A 49 35.41 53.18 -36.58
N ILE A 50 36.12 52.43 -37.43
CA ILE A 50 36.25 50.98 -37.39
C ILE A 50 37.70 50.56 -37.74
N THR A 51 38.74 51.29 -37.31
CA THR A 51 40.09 50.68 -37.25
C THR A 51 40.14 49.78 -36.01
N GLY A 52 40.48 48.50 -36.19
CA GLY A 52 40.61 47.53 -35.10
C GLY A 52 39.45 46.51 -35.00
N ILE A 53 38.32 46.72 -35.68
CA ILE A 53 37.19 45.79 -35.60
C ILE A 53 37.49 44.53 -36.36
N THR A 54 37.35 43.42 -35.65
CA THR A 54 37.37 42.08 -36.24
C THR A 54 35.93 41.63 -36.40
N LEU A 55 35.52 41.36 -37.64
CA LEU A 55 34.17 40.86 -37.92
C LEU A 55 33.87 39.62 -37.06
N GLY A 56 32.68 39.59 -36.46
CA GLY A 56 32.23 38.50 -35.60
C GLY A 56 32.91 38.44 -34.24
N GLN A 57 33.69 39.44 -33.82
CA GLN A 57 34.33 39.47 -32.50
C GLN A 57 34.02 40.77 -31.74
N GLY A 58 33.59 40.65 -30.48
CA GLY A 58 33.52 41.76 -29.55
C GLY A 58 34.92 42.26 -29.17
N GLY A 59 35.27 43.47 -29.60
CA GLY A 59 36.49 44.17 -29.19
C GLY A 59 36.21 45.22 -28.11
N ALA A 60 37.12 45.39 -27.14
CA ALA A 60 36.97 46.43 -26.13
C ALA A 60 36.98 47.82 -26.79
N ASN A 61 36.01 48.67 -26.43
CA ASN A 61 35.84 50.05 -26.93
C ASN A 61 35.66 50.15 -28.45
N GLN A 62 35.11 49.12 -29.08
CA GLN A 62 34.91 49.04 -30.52
C GLN A 62 33.47 48.71 -30.87
N ALA A 63 33.07 49.03 -32.10
CA ALA A 63 31.77 48.61 -32.58
C ALA A 63 31.71 47.09 -32.75
N LEU A 64 30.51 46.52 -32.66
CA LEU A 64 30.26 45.11 -32.89
C LEU A 64 29.62 44.90 -34.26
N THR A 65 30.24 44.07 -35.09
CA THR A 65 29.76 43.74 -36.43
C THR A 65 29.72 42.24 -36.62
N LEU A 66 28.75 41.76 -37.38
CA LEU A 66 28.60 40.35 -37.76
C LEU A 66 29.69 39.90 -38.74
N ASP A 67 30.06 38.62 -38.72
CA ASP A 67 30.87 38.00 -39.78
C ASP A 67 30.02 37.52 -40.98
N GLY A 68 30.65 36.89 -41.97
CA GLY A 68 29.97 36.35 -43.15
C GLY A 68 28.94 35.24 -42.83
N SER A 69 29.03 34.61 -41.66
CA SER A 69 28.05 33.63 -41.15
C SER A 69 26.99 34.26 -40.25
N ARG A 70 27.11 35.56 -39.95
CA ARG A 70 26.30 36.32 -38.98
C ARG A 70 26.53 35.89 -37.54
N ASN A 71 27.71 35.39 -37.24
CA ASN A 71 28.13 35.03 -35.90
C ASN A 71 28.77 36.22 -35.19
N VAL A 72 28.75 36.14 -33.85
CA VAL A 72 29.48 37.02 -32.95
C VAL A 72 30.02 36.17 -31.79
N ALA A 73 31.29 36.37 -31.43
CA ALA A 73 31.93 35.81 -30.25
C ALA A 73 32.62 36.91 -29.41
N ASN A 74 33.16 36.53 -28.25
CA ASN A 74 33.81 37.42 -27.28
C ASN A 74 32.91 38.52 -26.66
N ILE A 75 31.63 38.21 -26.46
CA ILE A 75 30.72 39.05 -25.67
C ILE A 75 30.74 38.56 -24.21
N ASN A 76 31.28 39.38 -23.31
CA ASN A 76 31.35 39.04 -21.89
C ASN A 76 29.97 39.07 -21.20
N SER A 77 29.11 40.03 -21.57
CA SER A 77 27.76 40.18 -21.01
C SER A 77 26.85 40.86 -22.02
N LEU A 78 25.64 40.33 -22.20
CA LEU A 78 24.58 40.92 -23.02
C LEU A 78 23.38 41.21 -22.12
N THR A 79 23.06 42.49 -21.95
CA THR A 79 21.83 42.91 -21.27
C THR A 79 20.80 43.29 -22.33
N ALA A 80 19.63 42.63 -22.30
CA ALA A 80 18.53 42.90 -23.22
C ALA A 80 17.20 42.69 -22.49
N SER A 81 16.15 43.43 -22.89
CA SER A 81 14.80 43.23 -22.33
C SER A 81 14.21 41.86 -22.67
N SER A 82 14.63 41.28 -23.80
CA SER A 82 14.32 39.91 -24.21
C SER A 82 15.40 39.39 -25.15
N ILE A 83 15.60 38.07 -25.15
CA ILE A 83 16.46 37.37 -26.10
C ILE A 83 15.62 36.23 -26.69
N THR A 84 15.46 36.24 -28.00
CA THR A 84 14.85 35.13 -28.74
C THR A 84 15.97 34.31 -29.36
N ALA A 85 16.36 33.22 -28.71
CA ALA A 85 17.36 32.30 -29.22
C ALA A 85 16.68 31.06 -29.81
N GLY A 86 17.13 30.61 -30.99
CA GLY A 86 16.67 29.34 -31.56
C GLY A 86 17.17 28.11 -30.80
N SER A 87 18.37 28.20 -30.22
CA SER A 87 18.99 27.18 -29.35
C SER A 87 20.01 27.84 -28.42
N MET A 88 20.15 27.33 -27.20
CA MET A 88 21.15 27.75 -26.21
C MET A 88 21.96 26.54 -25.75
N SER A 89 22.67 25.90 -26.67
CA SER A 89 23.53 24.75 -26.38
C SER A 89 24.88 25.18 -25.78
N GLY A 90 25.46 24.33 -24.93
CA GLY A 90 26.82 24.53 -24.38
C GLY A 90 26.89 25.44 -23.15
N LEU A 91 25.77 25.88 -22.58
CA LEU A 91 25.75 26.62 -21.32
C LEU A 91 26.12 25.70 -20.13
N THR A 92 26.93 26.19 -19.20
CA THR A 92 27.20 25.51 -17.92
C THR A 92 26.12 25.80 -16.87
N SER A 93 25.42 26.92 -17.00
CA SER A 93 24.29 27.28 -16.14
C SER A 93 23.32 28.19 -16.89
N LEU A 94 22.03 28.09 -16.54
CA LEU A 94 20.98 29.00 -16.98
C LEU A 94 20.20 29.40 -15.73
N SER A 95 20.33 30.66 -15.32
CA SER A 95 19.57 31.21 -14.19
C SER A 95 18.40 32.02 -14.72
N VAL A 96 17.20 31.72 -14.23
CA VAL A 96 15.95 32.41 -14.60
C VAL A 96 15.30 32.89 -13.30
N SER A 97 15.04 34.19 -13.19
CA SER A 97 14.40 34.76 -11.99
C SER A 97 12.89 34.52 -11.93
N GLY A 98 12.30 33.96 -12.98
CA GLY A 98 10.89 33.62 -13.11
C GLY A 98 10.68 32.18 -13.57
N THR A 99 9.65 31.97 -14.39
CA THR A 99 9.31 30.62 -14.88
C THR A 99 10.16 30.23 -16.09
N LEU A 100 10.80 29.06 -16.01
CA LEU A 100 11.31 28.36 -17.17
C LEU A 100 10.25 27.36 -17.67
N THR A 101 9.64 27.64 -18.82
CA THR A 101 8.70 26.70 -19.46
C THR A 101 9.46 25.82 -20.44
N ALA A 102 9.42 24.50 -20.23
CA ALA A 102 10.02 23.52 -21.12
C ALA A 102 9.02 22.39 -21.40
N THR A 103 8.93 21.96 -22.66
CA THR A 103 8.11 20.78 -23.04
C THR A 103 8.69 19.49 -22.48
N THR A 104 10.03 19.39 -22.46
CA THR A 104 10.76 18.22 -21.98
C THR A 104 11.99 18.69 -21.21
N VAL A 105 12.26 18.04 -20.08
CA VAL A 105 13.51 18.19 -19.32
C VAL A 105 14.24 16.86 -19.37
N ASN A 106 15.37 16.80 -20.09
CA ASN A 106 16.21 15.62 -20.16
C ASN A 106 17.42 15.81 -19.25
N ALA A 107 17.28 15.39 -17.99
CA ALA A 107 18.35 15.44 -17.01
C ALA A 107 19.11 14.11 -16.99
N THR A 108 20.44 14.16 -17.14
CA THR A 108 21.35 13.00 -17.06
C THR A 108 21.89 12.77 -15.64
N SER A 109 21.47 13.59 -14.69
CA SER A 109 21.85 13.57 -13.27
C SER A 109 20.65 14.03 -12.44
N ASP A 110 20.80 14.05 -11.11
CA ASP A 110 19.75 14.47 -10.19
C ASP A 110 19.18 15.86 -10.52
N ILE A 111 17.87 16.03 -10.29
CA ILE A 111 17.22 17.35 -10.33
C ILE A 111 17.19 17.89 -8.91
N GLN A 112 17.64 19.13 -8.71
CA GLN A 112 17.50 19.81 -7.43
C GLN A 112 16.21 20.65 -7.41
N VAL A 113 15.35 20.42 -6.41
CA VAL A 113 14.15 21.24 -6.18
C VAL A 113 14.22 21.79 -4.76
N ASN A 114 14.20 23.13 -4.63
CA ASN A 114 14.32 23.83 -3.35
C ASN A 114 15.52 23.38 -2.50
N GLY A 115 16.67 23.11 -3.15
CA GLY A 115 17.89 22.64 -2.49
C GLY A 115 17.93 21.14 -2.17
N THR A 116 16.86 20.39 -2.41
CA THR A 116 16.83 18.93 -2.25
C THR A 116 17.17 18.25 -3.56
N SER A 117 18.14 17.32 -3.53
CA SER A 117 18.49 16.49 -4.69
C SER A 117 17.49 15.34 -4.84
N TYR A 118 16.88 15.21 -6.02
CA TYR A 118 16.00 14.12 -6.38
C TYR A 118 16.73 13.19 -7.36
N ASN A 119 17.00 11.97 -6.92
CA ASN A 119 17.68 10.97 -7.73
C ASN A 119 16.75 10.40 -8.80
N LEU A 120 17.02 10.71 -10.07
CA LEU A 120 16.17 10.29 -11.19
C LEU A 120 16.19 8.77 -11.42
N THR A 121 17.19 8.03 -10.95
CA THR A 121 17.19 6.56 -11.03
C THR A 121 16.06 5.94 -10.19
N GLN A 122 15.56 6.66 -9.18
CA GLN A 122 14.45 6.21 -8.35
C GLN A 122 13.08 6.59 -8.93
N LEU A 123 13.01 7.50 -9.90
CA LEU A 123 11.76 7.93 -10.54
C LEU A 123 11.04 6.75 -11.19
N ASP A 124 11.81 5.83 -11.79
CA ASP A 124 11.27 4.61 -12.38
C ASP A 124 10.50 3.77 -11.34
N ARG A 125 10.93 3.74 -10.07
CA ARG A 125 10.25 2.99 -9.02
C ARG A 125 8.87 3.55 -8.70
N VAL A 126 8.62 4.85 -8.87
CA VAL A 126 7.31 5.47 -8.61
C VAL A 126 6.46 5.67 -9.87
N ASN A 127 7.03 5.38 -11.04
CA ASN A 127 6.33 5.42 -12.33
C ASN A 127 5.40 4.19 -12.48
N VAL A 128 4.21 4.26 -11.88
CA VAL A 128 3.15 3.25 -11.98
C VAL A 128 2.12 3.64 -13.05
N THR A 129 1.77 2.71 -13.93
CA THR A 129 0.78 2.93 -15.00
C THR A 129 -0.68 2.85 -14.54
N THR A 130 -0.95 2.07 -13.49
CA THR A 130 -2.30 1.88 -12.93
C THR A 130 -2.24 2.01 -11.41
N ILE A 131 -2.83 3.09 -10.89
CA ILE A 131 -2.94 3.32 -9.45
C ILE A 131 -3.86 2.24 -8.84
N GLY A 132 -3.50 1.70 -7.68
CA GLY A 132 -4.25 0.61 -7.03
C GLY A 132 -3.89 -0.79 -7.54
N THR A 133 -2.89 -0.93 -8.41
CA THR A 133 -2.36 -2.22 -8.84
C THR A 133 -0.86 -2.27 -8.61
N ALA A 134 -0.39 -3.20 -7.78
CA ALA A 134 1.03 -3.41 -7.55
C ALA A 134 1.72 -3.88 -8.84
N GLN A 135 2.84 -3.25 -9.19
CA GLN A 135 3.68 -3.59 -10.34
C GLN A 135 5.04 -4.08 -9.87
N ALA A 136 5.62 -5.05 -10.57
CA ALA A 136 6.90 -5.63 -10.19
C ALA A 136 8.00 -4.56 -10.13
N SER A 137 8.78 -4.56 -9.05
CA SER A 137 9.89 -3.62 -8.81
C SER A 137 9.49 -2.14 -8.72
N LYS A 138 8.19 -1.83 -8.58
CA LYS A 138 7.67 -0.48 -8.38
C LYS A 138 7.16 -0.28 -6.94
N ALA A 139 6.93 0.98 -6.59
CA ALA A 139 6.26 1.36 -5.36
C ALA A 139 4.77 0.94 -5.40
N LEU A 140 4.22 0.64 -4.23
CA LEU A 140 2.79 0.43 -4.05
C LEU A 140 2.11 1.80 -3.91
N VAL A 141 1.31 2.18 -4.91
CA VAL A 141 0.53 3.43 -4.88
C VAL A 141 -0.95 3.06 -4.77
N LEU A 142 -1.58 3.54 -3.69
CA LEU A 142 -3.00 3.28 -3.43
C LEU A 142 -3.89 4.11 -4.35
N ASP A 143 -5.06 3.58 -4.70
CA ASP A 143 -6.10 4.33 -5.41
C ASP A 143 -6.85 5.34 -4.52
N VAL A 144 -7.85 6.01 -5.10
CA VAL A 144 -8.70 6.98 -4.40
C VAL A 144 -9.44 6.38 -3.20
N ASN A 145 -9.71 5.08 -3.22
CA ASN A 145 -10.33 4.33 -2.12
C ASN A 145 -9.28 3.80 -1.14
N ARG A 146 -8.01 4.23 -1.27
CA ARG A 146 -6.86 3.73 -0.52
C ARG A 146 -6.67 2.22 -0.68
N SER A 147 -7.08 1.66 -1.82
CA SER A 147 -7.03 0.24 -2.13
C SER A 147 -5.83 -0.09 -3.03
N ALA A 148 -5.37 -1.35 -2.93
CA ALA A 148 -4.40 -1.92 -3.87
C ALA A 148 -4.68 -3.41 -4.11
N SER A 149 -4.32 -3.87 -5.30
CA SER A 149 -4.47 -5.25 -5.78
C SER A 149 -3.15 -5.78 -6.36
N ASN A 150 -3.11 -7.07 -6.72
CA ASN A 150 -1.96 -7.73 -7.33
C ASN A 150 -0.70 -7.83 -6.43
N ILE A 151 -0.88 -7.82 -5.10
CA ILE A 151 0.20 -8.09 -4.15
C ILE A 151 0.32 -9.61 -4.00
N TYR A 152 1.41 -10.19 -4.51
CA TYR A 152 1.64 -11.64 -4.45
C TYR A 152 1.84 -12.14 -3.01
N ASN A 153 2.73 -11.47 -2.26
CA ASN A 153 2.99 -11.76 -0.86
C ASN A 153 3.06 -10.45 -0.07
N LEU A 154 2.48 -10.44 1.14
CA LEU A 154 2.57 -9.34 2.09
C LEU A 154 3.10 -9.87 3.42
N THR A 155 4.33 -9.51 3.76
CA THR A 155 4.94 -9.80 5.07
C THR A 155 4.84 -8.56 5.95
N ILE A 156 4.34 -8.72 7.17
CA ILE A 156 4.24 -7.63 8.16
C ILE A 156 5.16 -7.98 9.32
N GLU A 157 6.12 -7.10 9.60
CA GLU A 157 7.11 -7.34 10.65
C GLU A 157 6.50 -7.30 12.06
N PRO A 158 6.96 -8.16 12.97
CA PRO A 158 6.33 -8.38 14.28
C PRO A 158 6.47 -7.20 15.25
N ASN A 159 7.32 -6.21 14.95
CA ASN A 159 7.58 -5.05 15.83
C ASN A 159 6.54 -3.91 15.66
N GLY A 160 5.56 -4.06 14.75
CA GLY A 160 4.43 -3.13 14.58
C GLY A 160 3.14 -3.60 15.25
N THR A 161 2.06 -2.82 15.16
CA THR A 161 0.72 -3.17 15.65
C THR A 161 -0.01 -4.28 14.84
N GLY A 162 0.66 -4.92 13.86
CA GLY A 162 0.05 -5.93 12.99
C GLY A 162 -1.03 -5.36 12.05
N ILE A 163 -1.89 -6.24 11.52
CA ILE A 163 -3.07 -5.83 10.73
C ILE A 163 -4.20 -5.47 11.70
N VAL A 164 -4.35 -4.17 11.98
CA VAL A 164 -5.49 -3.67 12.76
C VAL A 164 -6.61 -3.29 11.79
N CYS A 165 -7.50 -4.23 11.51
CA CYS A 165 -8.76 -3.92 10.85
C CYS A 165 -9.90 -4.65 11.56
N SER A 166 -11.03 -3.95 11.74
CA SER A 166 -12.22 -4.49 12.41
C SER A 166 -12.89 -5.63 11.63
N THR A 167 -12.49 -5.85 10.37
CA THR A 167 -13.09 -6.82 9.44
C THR A 167 -12.05 -7.46 8.52
N LEU A 168 -10.99 -8.09 9.07
CA LEU A 168 -10.01 -8.79 8.25
C LEU A 168 -10.69 -9.96 7.50
N LYS A 169 -10.66 -9.92 6.17
CA LYS A 169 -11.19 -10.98 5.31
C LYS A 169 -10.04 -11.74 4.67
N PHE A 170 -9.98 -13.06 4.84
CA PHE A 170 -9.15 -13.92 3.98
C PHE A 170 -10.00 -14.38 2.80
N TRP A 171 -9.51 -14.11 1.59
CA TRP A 171 -10.22 -14.48 0.37
C TRP A 171 -10.10 -16.00 0.14
N ASN A 172 -11.23 -16.71 0.03
CA ASN A 172 -11.26 -18.05 -0.57
C ASN A 172 -11.64 -17.88 -2.05
N ALA A 173 -10.97 -18.58 -2.96
CA ALA A 173 -10.99 -18.42 -4.42
C ALA A 173 -12.37 -18.25 -5.09
N ALA A 174 -13.48 -18.56 -4.40
CA ALA A 174 -14.86 -18.40 -4.87
C ALA A 174 -15.48 -17.00 -4.67
N GLY A 175 -14.73 -15.92 -4.94
CA GLY A 175 -15.28 -14.57 -5.21
C GLY A 175 -16.13 -13.89 -4.11
N THR A 176 -16.32 -14.50 -2.94
CA THR A 176 -17.08 -13.94 -1.83
C THR A 176 -16.14 -13.71 -0.68
N ALA A 177 -15.89 -12.43 -0.37
CA ALA A 177 -14.99 -12.03 0.69
C ALA A 177 -15.54 -12.50 2.05
N SER A 178 -15.03 -13.63 2.57
CA SER A 178 -15.49 -14.23 3.82
C SER A 178 -14.95 -13.44 5.02
N ASN A 179 -15.85 -12.95 5.85
CA ASN A 179 -15.61 -12.07 7.01
C ASN A 179 -15.27 -12.81 8.31
N THR A 180 -14.96 -14.10 8.27
CA THR A 180 -14.97 -14.93 9.48
C THR A 180 -13.62 -15.61 9.70
N LEU A 181 -12.74 -14.98 10.46
CA LEU A 181 -11.73 -15.76 11.18
C LEU A 181 -12.21 -16.07 12.58
N ALA A 182 -12.42 -17.35 12.81
CA ALA A 182 -11.52 -18.03 13.72
C ALA A 182 -11.03 -19.25 12.99
N HIS A 183 -9.99 -19.18 12.17
CA HIS A 183 -9.59 -20.34 11.40
C HIS A 183 -8.05 -20.38 11.39
N MET A 184 -7.41 -21.04 12.35
CA MET A 184 -6.93 -22.39 12.04
C MET A 184 -7.78 -23.52 12.63
N TYR A 185 -8.67 -23.21 13.58
CA TYR A 185 -9.55 -24.20 14.22
C TYR A 185 -10.99 -24.21 13.72
N TYR A 186 -11.46 -23.14 13.07
CA TYR A 186 -12.80 -23.09 12.49
C TYR A 186 -12.80 -23.18 10.94
N VAL A 187 -11.65 -23.15 10.22
CA VAL A 187 -11.61 -23.34 8.73
C VAL A 187 -12.04 -24.79 8.54
N GLY A 188 -13.17 -24.98 7.86
CA GLY A 188 -13.64 -26.29 7.44
C GLY A 188 -14.21 -27.17 8.56
N VAL A 189 -14.77 -26.59 9.63
CA VAL A 189 -15.48 -27.35 10.68
C VAL A 189 -16.82 -27.89 10.17
N GLN A 190 -17.19 -29.09 10.62
CA GLN A 190 -18.50 -29.68 10.36
C GLN A 190 -19.47 -29.29 11.49
N GLU A 191 -20.49 -28.49 11.21
CA GLU A 191 -21.48 -28.12 12.23
C GLU A 191 -22.20 -29.36 12.77
N GLY A 192 -22.38 -29.44 14.09
CA GLY A 192 -23.00 -30.61 14.73
C GLY A 192 -22.13 -31.87 14.74
N GLY A 193 -20.87 -31.78 14.32
CA GLY A 193 -19.93 -32.91 14.26
C GLY A 193 -18.52 -32.56 14.76
N ALA A 194 -17.89 -33.49 15.48
CA ALA A 194 -16.51 -33.35 15.93
C ALA A 194 -15.53 -33.88 14.88
N THR A 195 -14.87 -32.96 14.19
CA THR A 195 -13.73 -33.25 13.33
C THR A 195 -12.45 -33.11 14.14
N ALA A 196 -11.44 -33.93 13.82
CA ALA A 196 -10.17 -33.92 14.54
C ALA A 196 -9.48 -32.55 14.47
N SER A 197 -8.96 -32.09 15.63
CA SER A 197 -8.18 -30.84 15.74
C SER A 197 -8.92 -29.58 15.30
N GLN A 198 -10.24 -29.57 15.45
CA GLN A 198 -11.13 -28.50 15.04
C GLN A 198 -12.04 -28.08 16.20
N ALA A 199 -12.57 -26.85 16.14
CA ALA A 199 -13.49 -26.34 17.15
C ALA A 199 -14.82 -27.12 17.13
N VAL A 200 -15.40 -27.31 18.32
CA VAL A 200 -16.74 -27.86 18.50
C VAL A 200 -17.75 -26.72 18.39
N VAL A 201 -18.60 -26.75 17.36
CA VAL A 201 -19.62 -25.72 17.11
C VAL A 201 -20.99 -26.38 16.95
N LEU A 202 -21.97 -25.90 17.72
CA LEU A 202 -23.35 -26.39 17.68
C LEU A 202 -24.03 -26.06 16.34
N ASN A 203 -24.90 -26.95 15.86
CA ASN A 203 -25.78 -26.69 14.71
C ASN A 203 -27.13 -26.08 15.16
N SER A 204 -28.07 -25.90 14.22
CA SER A 204 -29.41 -25.32 14.50
C SER A 204 -30.26 -26.15 15.46
N THR A 205 -30.04 -27.46 15.55
CA THR A 205 -30.74 -28.33 16.51
C THR A 205 -30.08 -28.28 17.89
N LYS A 206 -28.94 -27.58 18.01
CA LYS A 206 -28.05 -27.56 19.18
C LYS A 206 -27.57 -28.95 19.59
N ASP A 207 -27.67 -29.89 18.66
CA ASP A 207 -27.14 -31.24 18.84
C ASP A 207 -25.68 -31.27 18.41
N TYR A 208 -24.93 -32.21 18.96
CA TYR A 208 -23.54 -32.44 18.60
C TYR A 208 -23.20 -33.92 18.61
N SER A 209 -22.38 -34.36 17.65
CA SER A 209 -21.99 -35.76 17.45
C SER A 209 -20.48 -35.89 17.25
N GLY A 210 -19.90 -37.06 17.48
CA GLY A 210 -18.50 -37.35 17.13
C GLY A 210 -17.44 -37.06 18.21
N ILE A 211 -17.81 -36.56 19.40
CA ILE A 211 -16.87 -36.49 20.53
C ILE A 211 -16.62 -37.91 21.04
N ARG A 212 -15.40 -38.42 20.85
CA ARG A 212 -15.03 -39.78 21.30
C ARG A 212 -15.05 -39.90 22.83
N ASN A 213 -14.37 -38.98 23.51
CA ASN A 213 -14.26 -38.97 24.96
C ASN A 213 -14.61 -37.56 25.45
N LEU A 214 -15.66 -37.43 26.26
CA LEU A 214 -16.00 -36.19 26.96
C LEU A 214 -15.65 -36.37 28.44
N SER A 215 -14.64 -35.63 28.92
CA SER A 215 -14.28 -35.59 30.34
C SER A 215 -14.72 -34.27 30.95
N CYS A 216 -15.47 -34.34 32.05
CA CYS A 216 -15.89 -33.18 32.83
C CYS A 216 -15.32 -33.33 34.25
N SER A 217 -14.53 -32.36 34.73
CA SER A 217 -13.98 -32.38 36.10
C SER A 217 -15.02 -32.05 37.17
N TRP A 218 -16.13 -31.43 36.77
CA TRP A 218 -17.26 -31.07 37.62
C TRP A 218 -18.50 -31.85 37.19
N THR A 219 -19.67 -31.25 37.31
CA THR A 219 -20.94 -31.90 36.98
C THR A 219 -21.20 -31.89 35.48
N LEU A 220 -21.58 -33.05 34.93
CA LEU A 220 -22.32 -33.14 33.67
C LEU A 220 -23.82 -33.06 33.98
N THR A 221 -24.46 -31.94 33.65
CA THR A 221 -25.91 -31.75 33.86
C THR A 221 -26.67 -32.10 32.58
N ILE A 222 -27.58 -33.07 32.68
CA ILE A 222 -28.43 -33.54 31.57
C ILE A 222 -29.89 -33.36 31.98
N SER A 223 -30.65 -32.59 31.20
CA SER A 223 -32.00 -32.16 31.60
C SER A 223 -33.11 -33.17 31.31
N THR A 224 -32.93 -34.08 30.35
CA THR A 224 -33.97 -35.04 29.92
C THR A 224 -33.53 -36.49 30.12
N SER A 225 -32.55 -36.98 29.34
CA SER A 225 -32.06 -38.36 29.44
C SER A 225 -30.71 -38.56 28.73
N ILE A 226 -30.01 -39.64 29.08
CA ILE A 226 -28.96 -40.24 28.24
C ILE A 226 -29.60 -41.44 27.55
N ALA A 227 -29.74 -41.41 26.23
CA ALA A 227 -30.41 -42.46 25.47
C ALA A 227 -29.47 -43.13 24.45
N THR A 228 -29.47 -44.47 24.43
CA THR A 228 -28.83 -45.40 23.47
C THR A 228 -27.31 -45.32 23.28
N PRO A 229 -26.59 -46.45 23.15
CA PRO A 229 -27.05 -47.82 23.42
C PRO A 229 -27.14 -48.14 24.92
N SER A 230 -26.34 -47.51 25.78
CA SER A 230 -26.38 -47.65 27.25
C SER A 230 -25.39 -46.70 27.90
N ILE A 231 -25.58 -46.37 29.18
CA ILE A 231 -24.46 -45.89 30.01
C ILE A 231 -23.71 -47.13 30.48
N THR A 232 -22.57 -47.42 29.88
CA THR A 232 -21.65 -48.45 30.40
C THR A 232 -20.72 -47.78 31.40
N CYS A 233 -20.90 -48.09 32.68
CA CYS A 233 -20.04 -47.61 33.74
C CYS A 233 -19.85 -48.71 34.78
N ASP A 234 -18.63 -48.87 35.30
CA ASP A 234 -18.32 -49.92 36.27
C ASP A 234 -19.00 -49.69 37.62
N THR A 235 -19.20 -48.42 38.00
CA THR A 235 -19.86 -48.06 39.26
C THR A 235 -20.58 -46.73 39.11
N ILE A 236 -21.89 -46.71 39.37
CA ILE A 236 -22.66 -45.49 39.62
C ILE A 236 -22.55 -45.20 41.12
N ALA A 237 -21.46 -44.57 41.53
CA ALA A 237 -21.25 -44.17 42.92
C ALA A 237 -21.71 -42.74 43.14
N LYS A 238 -22.71 -42.54 44.00
CA LYS A 238 -23.01 -41.24 44.58
C LYS A 238 -22.94 -41.38 46.10
N ALA A 239 -22.30 -40.41 46.77
CA ALA A 239 -22.45 -40.27 48.21
C ALA A 239 -23.92 -39.90 48.50
N GLY A 240 -24.68 -40.85 49.05
CA GLY A 240 -26.10 -40.68 49.39
C GLY A 240 -27.06 -41.46 48.49
N THR A 241 -28.30 -40.98 48.39
CA THR A 241 -29.40 -41.69 47.72
C THR A 241 -29.36 -41.52 46.20
N ILE A 242 -29.37 -42.64 45.48
CA ILE A 242 -29.74 -42.66 44.06
C ILE A 242 -31.28 -42.58 44.00
N THR A 243 -31.80 -41.43 43.58
CA THR A 243 -33.25 -41.23 43.42
C THR A 243 -33.63 -41.51 41.97
N LEU A 244 -34.34 -42.61 41.74
CA LEU A 244 -34.90 -42.99 40.43
C LEU A 244 -36.39 -42.62 40.43
N SER A 245 -36.91 -42.12 39.30
CA SER A 245 -38.32 -41.69 39.18
C SER A 245 -39.29 -42.87 39.41
N PRO A 246 -40.51 -42.66 39.96
CA PRO A 246 -41.21 -43.66 40.77
C PRO A 246 -42.03 -44.73 40.00
N THR A 247 -41.89 -44.89 38.69
CA THR A 247 -42.74 -45.84 37.94
C THR A 247 -42.08 -47.18 37.64
N THR A 248 -40.80 -47.25 37.28
CA THR A 248 -40.10 -48.53 37.03
C THR A 248 -38.58 -48.42 37.19
N LEU A 249 -37.98 -49.42 37.84
CA LEU A 249 -36.54 -49.65 37.88
C LEU A 249 -36.26 -50.96 37.13
N ASN A 250 -35.90 -50.86 35.85
CA ASN A 250 -35.60 -52.03 35.02
C ASN A 250 -34.14 -52.45 35.19
N LEU A 251 -33.88 -53.31 36.16
CA LEU A 251 -32.57 -53.92 36.40
C LEU A 251 -32.62 -55.38 35.98
N ASN A 252 -31.72 -55.81 35.10
CA ASN A 252 -31.50 -57.23 34.78
C ASN A 252 -30.08 -57.69 35.18
N PRO A 253 -29.69 -57.55 36.47
CA PRO A 253 -28.37 -57.97 36.90
C PRO A 253 -28.36 -59.48 37.08
N THR A 254 -27.20 -60.11 36.91
CA THR A 254 -26.99 -61.51 37.32
C THR A 254 -27.08 -61.67 38.84
N THR A 255 -26.95 -60.58 39.61
CA THR A 255 -27.15 -60.56 41.07
C THR A 255 -27.64 -59.18 41.49
N LEU A 256 -28.81 -59.11 42.14
CA LEU A 256 -29.28 -57.90 42.82
C LEU A 256 -28.90 -58.00 44.31
N GLN A 257 -28.22 -56.98 44.85
CA GLN A 257 -27.90 -56.91 46.27
C GLN A 257 -28.61 -55.74 46.95
N ILE A 258 -29.14 -55.96 48.15
CA ILE A 258 -29.72 -54.93 49.01
C ILE A 258 -28.92 -54.93 50.31
N ALA A 259 -28.39 -53.75 50.67
CA ALA A 259 -27.51 -53.60 51.84
C ALA A 259 -26.36 -54.62 51.90
N GLY A 260 -25.80 -54.97 50.73
CA GLY A 260 -24.70 -55.94 50.59
C GLY A 260 -25.11 -57.41 50.61
N THR A 261 -26.40 -57.72 50.75
CA THR A 261 -26.91 -59.11 50.73
C THR A 261 -27.53 -59.41 49.38
N ALA A 262 -27.16 -60.54 48.76
CA ALA A 262 -27.74 -60.98 47.49
C ALA A 262 -29.19 -61.47 47.65
N LEU A 263 -30.06 -61.02 46.76
CA LEU A 263 -31.42 -61.51 46.66
C LEU A 263 -31.42 -62.87 45.94
N THR A 264 -31.98 -63.90 46.59
CA THR A 264 -32.06 -65.27 46.04
C THR A 264 -33.48 -65.70 45.63
N ALA A 265 -34.50 -64.92 46.01
CA ALA A 265 -35.88 -65.19 45.63
C ALA A 265 -36.11 -64.88 44.14
N THR A 266 -36.94 -65.68 43.48
CA THR A 266 -37.38 -65.43 42.10
C THR A 266 -38.32 -64.23 42.03
N ALA A 267 -38.48 -63.64 40.84
CA ALA A 267 -39.42 -62.54 40.63
C ALA A 267 -40.86 -62.93 41.03
N ALA A 268 -41.25 -64.19 40.81
CA ALA A 268 -42.57 -64.69 41.19
C ALA A 268 -42.74 -64.79 42.71
N GLU A 269 -41.72 -65.29 43.43
CA GLU A 269 -41.74 -65.36 44.89
C GLU A 269 -41.79 -63.97 45.52
N LEU A 270 -41.06 -63.00 44.96
CA LEU A 270 -41.10 -61.61 45.41
C LEU A 270 -42.49 -60.99 45.20
N ASN A 271 -43.10 -61.19 44.02
CA ASN A 271 -44.42 -60.67 43.68
C ASN A 271 -45.56 -61.34 44.49
N ALA A 272 -45.38 -62.60 44.90
CA ALA A 272 -46.37 -63.32 45.70
C ALA A 272 -46.54 -62.73 47.11
N VAL A 273 -45.49 -62.13 47.68
CA VAL A 273 -45.54 -61.52 49.03
C VAL A 273 -46.53 -60.34 49.09
N ASP A 274 -46.72 -59.62 47.98
CA ASP A 274 -47.67 -58.50 47.89
C ASP A 274 -49.14 -58.97 47.82
N SER A 275 -49.38 -60.12 47.18
CA SER A 275 -50.74 -60.64 46.94
C SER A 275 -51.30 -61.55 48.05
N GLN A 276 -50.52 -61.87 49.08
CA GLN A 276 -50.94 -62.75 50.19
C GLN A 276 -51.63 -62.03 51.37
N LEU A 277 -51.93 -60.73 51.27
CA LEU A 277 -52.80 -60.03 52.24
C LEU A 277 -54.32 -60.30 52.02
N ALA A 278 -54.71 -61.54 51.69
CA ALA A 278 -56.11 -61.98 51.71
C ALA A 278 -56.46 -62.60 53.09
N PRO A 279 -57.69 -62.42 53.61
CA PRO A 279 -57.96 -62.40 55.05
C PRO A 279 -57.76 -63.76 55.73
N LEU A 280 -57.07 -63.72 56.87
CA LEU A 280 -56.81 -64.85 57.78
C LEU A 280 -58.08 -65.67 58.05
N GLN A 281 -58.11 -66.93 57.61
CA GLN A 281 -59.03 -67.93 58.15
C GLN A 281 -58.45 -68.48 59.48
N PRO A 282 -59.16 -68.42 60.62
CA PRO A 282 -58.61 -68.80 61.92
C PRO A 282 -58.41 -70.32 62.04
N ARG A 283 -57.21 -70.74 62.46
CA ARG A 283 -56.85 -72.13 62.77
C ARG A 283 -57.59 -72.64 64.03
N LYS A 284 -58.08 -73.89 63.95
CA LYS A 284 -58.62 -74.67 65.07
C LYS A 284 -57.67 -74.73 66.27
N ARG A 285 -58.20 -74.48 67.47
CA ARG A 285 -57.70 -74.91 68.79
C ARG A 285 -58.91 -75.46 69.56
N TRP A 286 -58.88 -76.44 70.46
CA TRP A 286 -57.91 -77.36 71.04
C TRP A 286 -58.74 -78.45 71.78
N CYS A 287 -58.06 -79.55 72.13
CA CYS A 287 -58.50 -80.74 72.87
C CYS A 287 -59.10 -80.45 74.27
N LEU A 288 -60.08 -81.26 74.71
CA LEU A 288 -60.38 -81.52 76.13
C LEU A 288 -60.75 -83.01 76.35
N ILE A 289 -60.22 -83.55 77.45
CA ILE A 289 -60.10 -84.94 77.89
C ILE A 289 -61.28 -85.33 78.83
N HIS A 290 -61.69 -86.61 78.89
CA HIS A 290 -62.02 -87.41 80.11
C HIS A 290 -62.55 -88.81 79.69
N GLN A 291 -61.81 -89.91 79.96
CA GLN A 291 -61.92 -90.89 81.08
C GLN A 291 -63.25 -91.66 81.17
N GLU A 292 -63.26 -92.95 80.81
CA GLU A 292 -63.45 -94.18 81.64
C GLU A 292 -64.75 -94.86 81.12
N VAL A 293 -64.89 -96.15 80.83
CA VAL A 293 -64.27 -97.44 81.19
C VAL A 293 -64.20 -98.31 79.94
#